data_AF-A0A699ZGK0-F1
#
_entry.id   AF-A0A699ZGK0-F1
#
_cell.length_a   1.000
_cell.length_b   1.000
_cell.length_c   1.000
_cell.angle_alpha   90.00
_cell.angle_beta   90.00
_cell.angle_gamma   90.00
#
_symmetry.space_group_name_H-M   'P 1'
#
loop_
_entity.id
_entity.type
_entity.pdbx_description
1 polymer ?
#
loop_
_entity_poly.entity_id
_entity_poly.type
_entity_poly.pdbx_seq_one_letter_code
_entity_poly.pdbx_strand_id
1 'polypeptide(L)'
;MSTLHNSSNGSGNSPSLSVPVSVDLTTPAGAALAEALPVAFLWVAQAGALWVSQLMLQLWPYIARAVEEAVKAKVPKALEARRPSWMEAINLKTFSMGSHPPIVRSVHVQPVSAENLNKVRLVVGVEWSSSLDVQLEIKPLPAKLPLLPEALNQAVKDLAATQ
;
A
#
# COMPACT_ATOMS: atom_id res chain seq x y z
N MET A 1 -45.23 53.04 27.99
CA MET A 1 -44.64 51.83 28.62
C MET A 1 -44.38 50.82 27.51
N SER A 2 -43.19 50.35 27.18
CA SER A 2 -41.80 50.74 27.46
C SER A 2 -40.96 50.13 26.32
N THR A 3 -39.88 50.81 26.00
CA THR A 3 -38.95 50.61 24.88
C THR A 3 -37.73 49.74 25.22
N LEU A 4 -37.10 49.17 24.18
CA LEU A 4 -35.66 48.91 23.95
C LEU A 4 -34.92 47.71 24.61
N HIS A 5 -34.38 46.80 23.76
CA HIS A 5 -32.94 46.49 23.49
C HIS A 5 -32.81 45.13 22.76
N ASN A 6 -32.46 45.07 21.47
CA ASN A 6 -31.12 44.88 20.87
C ASN A 6 -30.20 43.83 21.55
N SER A 7 -29.88 42.73 20.85
CA SER A 7 -28.48 42.35 20.56
C SER A 7 -28.38 41.18 19.57
N SER A 8 -27.42 41.32 18.66
CA SER A 8 -26.97 40.45 17.58
C SER A 8 -26.30 39.15 18.04
N ASN A 9 -26.37 38.10 17.21
CA ASN A 9 -25.14 37.50 16.68
C ASN A 9 -25.40 36.62 15.46
N GLY A 10 -24.72 36.94 14.36
CA GLY A 10 -24.62 36.09 13.19
C GLY A 10 -23.62 34.96 13.42
N SER A 11 -23.97 33.77 12.94
CA SER A 11 -23.01 32.75 12.53
C SER A 11 -23.59 32.11 11.29
N GLY A 12 -22.95 32.38 10.14
CA GLY A 12 -23.33 31.82 8.86
C GLY A 12 -23.28 30.30 8.92
N ASN A 13 -24.46 29.67 8.92
CA ASN A 13 -24.60 28.26 8.66
C ASN A 13 -24.19 28.01 7.20
N SER A 14 -22.95 27.58 6.98
CA SER A 14 -22.59 26.88 5.76
C SER A 14 -23.40 25.57 5.72
N PRO A 15 -24.27 25.32 4.74
CA PRO A 15 -24.94 24.05 4.62
C PRO A 15 -23.90 22.99 4.23
N SER A 16 -23.48 22.16 5.18
CA SER A 16 -22.79 20.91 4.86
C SER A 16 -23.78 20.03 4.11
N LEU A 17 -23.67 19.96 2.79
CA LEU A 17 -24.34 18.95 1.97
C LEU A 17 -23.65 17.60 2.20
N SER A 18 -23.84 17.05 3.40
CA SER A 18 -23.71 15.63 3.61
C SER A 18 -24.91 15.01 2.91
N VAL A 19 -24.73 14.52 1.68
CA VAL A 19 -25.73 13.63 1.08
C VAL A 19 -25.53 12.28 1.74
N PRO A 20 -26.40 11.82 2.67
CA PRO A 20 -26.33 10.45 3.11
C PRO A 20 -26.70 9.57 1.92
N VAL A 21 -25.73 8.83 1.38
CA VAL A 21 -26.05 7.68 0.53
C VAL A 21 -26.53 6.59 1.49
N SER A 22 -27.82 6.63 1.84
CA SER A 22 -28.48 5.55 2.55
C SER A 22 -28.71 4.41 1.56
N VAL A 23 -27.94 3.33 1.71
CA VAL A 23 -28.23 2.08 1.01
C VAL A 23 -29.40 1.42 1.73
N ASP A 24 -30.56 1.38 1.08
CA ASP A 24 -31.74 0.73 1.63
C ASP A 24 -31.61 -0.81 1.52
N LEU A 25 -31.33 -1.44 2.66
CA LEU A 25 -31.19 -2.89 2.79
C LEU A 25 -32.53 -3.65 2.72
N THR A 26 -33.67 -2.94 2.73
CA THR A 26 -35.01 -3.58 2.59
C THR A 26 -35.43 -3.79 1.14
N THR A 27 -34.70 -3.23 0.19
CA THR A 27 -34.90 -3.50 -1.24
C THR A 27 -34.32 -4.88 -1.61
N PRO A 28 -34.95 -5.68 -2.50
CA PRO A 28 -34.43 -7.00 -2.91
C PRO A 28 -32.98 -6.96 -3.44
N ALA A 29 -32.56 -5.84 -4.04
CA ALA A 29 -31.18 -5.61 -4.48
C ALA A 29 -30.20 -5.42 -3.30
N GLY A 30 -30.64 -4.76 -2.22
CA GLY A 30 -29.85 -4.57 -0.99
C GLY A 30 -29.66 -5.88 -0.22
N ALA A 31 -30.69 -6.72 -0.17
CA ALA A 31 -30.62 -8.05 0.44
C ALA A 31 -29.71 -9.01 -0.36
N ALA A 32 -29.78 -9.01 -1.69
CA ALA A 32 -28.91 -9.82 -2.54
C ALA A 32 -27.42 -9.41 -2.43
N LEU A 33 -27.15 -8.10 -2.29
CA LEU A 33 -25.80 -7.59 -2.04
C LEU A 33 -25.27 -7.94 -0.65
N ALA A 34 -26.15 -8.08 0.35
CA ALA A 34 -25.76 -8.47 1.70
C ALA A 34 -25.36 -9.95 1.80
N GLU A 35 -26.00 -10.83 1.03
CA GLU A 35 -25.66 -12.26 1.00
C GLU A 35 -24.43 -12.59 0.14
N ALA A 36 -24.16 -11.79 -0.90
CA ALA A 36 -23.04 -12.04 -1.83
C ALA A 36 -21.69 -11.48 -1.35
N LEU A 37 -21.68 -10.66 -0.30
CA LEU A 37 -20.48 -9.95 0.16
C LEU A 37 -19.94 -10.53 1.47
N PRO A 38 -18.60 -10.65 1.62
CA PRO A 38 -18.01 -11.01 2.90
C PRO A 38 -18.48 -10.06 4.00
N VAL A 39 -18.65 -10.54 5.23
CA VAL A 39 -19.14 -9.75 6.39
C VAL A 39 -18.40 -8.41 6.55
N ALA A 40 -17.11 -8.36 6.19
CA ALA A 40 -16.31 -7.13 6.18
C ALA A 40 -16.91 -6.01 5.29
N PHE A 41 -17.59 -6.32 4.19
CA PHE A 41 -18.18 -5.35 3.26
C PHE A 41 -19.53 -4.80 3.73
N LEU A 42 -20.23 -5.48 4.64
CA LEU A 42 -21.49 -4.97 5.23
C LEU A 42 -21.23 -3.69 6.04
N TRP A 43 -20.11 -3.62 6.74
CA TRP A 43 -19.69 -2.43 7.50
C TRP A 43 -19.28 -1.26 6.59
N VAL A 44 -18.77 -1.56 5.40
CA VAL A 44 -18.37 -0.59 4.38
C VAL A 44 -19.58 0.06 3.71
N ALA A 45 -20.65 -0.70 3.50
CA ALA A 45 -21.90 -0.19 2.96
C ALA A 45 -22.51 0.91 3.83
N GLN A 46 -22.44 0.76 5.15
CA GLN A 46 -22.94 1.75 6.11
C GLN A 46 -22.10 3.04 6.15
N ALA A 47 -20.86 3.02 5.65
CA ALA A 47 -19.94 4.17 5.59
C ALA A 47 -19.98 4.92 4.23
N GLY A 48 -20.88 4.56 3.31
CA GLY A 48 -21.00 5.22 2.00
C GLY A 48 -19.85 4.94 1.01
N ALA A 49 -18.95 4.01 1.34
CA ALA A 49 -17.75 3.68 0.56
C ALA A 49 -17.91 2.42 -0.33
N LEU A 50 -19.14 1.90 -0.43
CA LEU A 50 -19.44 0.66 -1.16
C LEU A 50 -19.04 0.74 -2.63
N TRP A 51 -19.32 1.87 -3.29
CA TRP A 51 -19.03 2.06 -4.71
C TRP A 51 -17.51 2.04 -4.99
N VAL A 52 -16.70 2.60 -4.08
CA VAL A 52 -15.23 2.56 -4.21
C VAL A 52 -14.72 1.15 -4.02
N SER A 53 -15.30 0.41 -3.09
CA SER A 53 -14.93 -0.99 -2.85
C SER A 53 -15.29 -1.88 -4.03
N GLN A 54 -16.45 -1.67 -4.67
CA GLN A 54 -16.83 -2.33 -5.91
C GLN A 54 -15.87 -1.99 -7.05
N LEU A 55 -15.50 -0.71 -7.19
CA LEU A 55 -14.52 -0.28 -8.18
C LEU A 55 -13.15 -0.93 -7.94
N MET A 56 -12.69 -1.01 -6.69
CA MET A 56 -11.45 -1.70 -6.33
C MET A 56 -11.49 -3.19 -6.66
N LEU A 57 -12.61 -3.88 -6.41
CA LEU A 57 -12.78 -5.28 -6.81
C LEU A 57 -12.59 -5.48 -8.32
N GLN A 58 -13.14 -4.60 -9.14
CA GLN A 58 -13.03 -4.68 -10.60
C GLN A 58 -11.62 -4.30 -11.10
N LEU A 59 -10.98 -3.31 -10.48
CA LEU A 59 -9.67 -2.82 -10.90
C LEU A 59 -8.50 -3.65 -10.40
N TRP A 60 -8.69 -4.44 -9.34
CA TRP A 60 -7.62 -5.15 -8.66
C TRP A 60 -6.71 -5.98 -9.57
N PRO A 61 -7.21 -6.79 -10.53
CA PRO A 61 -6.34 -7.61 -11.37
C PRO A 61 -5.32 -6.77 -12.15
N TYR A 62 -5.72 -5.56 -12.57
CA TYR A 62 -4.86 -4.65 -13.30
C TYR A 62 -3.88 -3.92 -12.37
N ILE A 63 -4.36 -3.47 -11.21
CA ILE A 63 -3.53 -2.81 -10.19
C ILE A 63 -2.46 -3.77 -9.68
N ALA A 64 -2.86 -4.98 -9.26
CA ALA A 64 -1.97 -6.01 -8.76
C ALA A 64 -0.88 -6.31 -9.79
N ARG A 65 -1.25 -6.56 -11.05
CA ARG A 65 -0.29 -6.82 -12.12
C ARG A 65 0.67 -5.66 -12.35
N ALA A 66 0.17 -4.43 -12.43
CA ALA A 66 1.01 -3.25 -12.65
C ALA A 66 2.01 -3.03 -11.50
N VAL A 67 1.57 -3.26 -10.26
CA VAL A 67 2.43 -3.19 -9.07
C VAL A 67 3.47 -4.30 -9.09
N GLU A 68 3.08 -5.54 -9.40
CA GLU A 68 4.01 -6.67 -9.50
C GLU A 68 5.09 -6.44 -10.58
N GLU A 69 4.71 -5.92 -11.75
CA GLU A 69 5.65 -5.54 -12.82
C GLU A 69 6.59 -4.41 -12.38
N ALA A 70 6.06 -3.37 -11.73
CA ALA A 70 6.87 -2.27 -11.21
C ALA A 70 7.85 -2.74 -10.11
N VAL A 71 7.42 -3.64 -9.25
CA VAL A 71 8.26 -4.24 -8.20
C VAL A 71 9.37 -5.07 -8.82
N LYS A 72 9.06 -5.97 -9.76
CA LYS A 72 10.05 -6.78 -10.48
C LYS A 72 11.09 -5.92 -11.21
N ALA A 73 10.69 -4.75 -11.73
CA ALA A 73 11.59 -3.84 -12.41
C ALA A 73 12.50 -3.02 -11.47
N LYS A 74 11.98 -2.61 -10.29
CA LYS A 74 12.65 -1.63 -9.42
C LYS A 74 13.29 -2.23 -8.18
N VAL A 75 12.65 -3.22 -7.56
CA VAL A 75 13.10 -3.77 -6.28
C VAL A 75 14.45 -4.48 -6.37
N PRO A 76 14.79 -5.27 -7.40
CA PRO A 76 16.11 -5.90 -7.48
C PRO A 76 17.26 -4.90 -7.40
N LYS A 77 17.16 -3.75 -8.09
CA LYS A 77 18.17 -2.69 -8.04
C LYS A 77 18.28 -2.07 -6.64
N ALA A 78 17.14 -1.90 -5.96
CA ALA A 78 17.12 -1.36 -4.60
C ALA A 78 17.71 -2.34 -3.57
N LEU A 79 17.47 -3.66 -3.75
CA LEU A 79 18.03 -4.71 -2.91
C LEU A 79 19.56 -4.76 -3.05
N GLU A 80 20.07 -4.74 -4.28
CA GLU A 80 21.52 -4.75 -4.52
C GLU A 80 22.21 -3.49 -3.98
N ALA A 81 21.60 -2.32 -4.13
CA ALA A 81 22.15 -1.06 -3.60
C ALA A 81 22.24 -1.03 -2.05
N ARG A 82 21.45 -1.84 -1.36
CA ARG A 82 21.40 -1.92 0.11
C ARG A 82 21.85 -3.28 0.63
N ARG A 83 22.51 -4.08 -0.22
CA ARG A 83 22.96 -5.43 0.11
C ARG A 83 24.00 -5.38 1.24
N PRO A 84 23.77 -6.08 2.36
CA PRO A 84 24.76 -6.19 3.42
C PRO A 84 26.08 -6.80 2.94
N SER A 85 27.21 -6.39 3.54
CA SER A 85 28.55 -6.82 3.14
C SER A 85 28.82 -8.31 3.30
N TRP A 86 28.04 -9.03 4.11
CA TRP A 86 28.16 -10.48 4.32
C TRP A 86 27.41 -11.32 3.28
N MET A 87 26.52 -10.71 2.49
CA MET A 87 25.84 -11.38 1.39
C MET A 87 26.72 -11.31 0.14
N GLU A 88 26.63 -12.32 -0.72
CA GLU A 88 27.12 -12.29 -2.09
C GLU A 88 26.05 -11.71 -3.03
N ALA A 89 24.78 -12.12 -2.89
CA ALA A 89 23.67 -11.63 -3.71
C ALA A 89 22.34 -11.69 -2.97
N ILE A 90 21.40 -10.81 -3.36
CA ILE A 90 20.01 -10.81 -2.88
C ILE A 90 19.03 -10.64 -4.04
N ASN A 91 18.34 -11.72 -4.41
CA ASN A 91 17.45 -11.74 -5.56
C ASN A 91 15.98 -11.84 -5.13
N LEU A 92 15.13 -11.00 -5.72
CA LEU A 92 13.68 -11.18 -5.66
C LEU A 92 13.27 -12.29 -6.63
N LYS A 93 12.82 -13.45 -6.12
CA LYS A 93 12.38 -14.58 -6.94
C LYS A 93 10.92 -14.47 -7.33
N THR A 94 10.07 -14.32 -6.31
CA THR A 94 8.62 -14.26 -6.46
C THR A 94 8.11 -13.05 -5.72
N PHE A 95 7.19 -12.33 -6.35
CA PHE A 95 6.42 -11.27 -5.75
C PHE A 95 5.01 -11.36 -6.33
N SER A 96 4.02 -11.57 -5.46
CA SER A 96 2.61 -11.50 -5.82
C SER A 96 1.82 -10.71 -4.79
N MET A 97 0.92 -9.88 -5.27
CA MET A 97 -0.02 -9.09 -4.46
C MET A 97 -1.20 -9.94 -3.95
N GLY A 98 -1.34 -11.18 -4.45
CA GLY A 98 -2.45 -12.07 -4.15
C GLY A 98 -3.77 -11.64 -4.82
N SER A 99 -4.81 -12.45 -4.62
CA SER A 99 -6.09 -12.30 -5.32
C SER A 99 -7.08 -11.35 -4.65
N HIS A 100 -6.87 -10.98 -3.39
CA HIS A 100 -7.82 -10.20 -2.62
C HIS A 100 -7.45 -8.71 -2.62
N PRO A 101 -8.36 -7.83 -3.10
CA PRO A 101 -8.12 -6.39 -3.05
C PRO A 101 -8.20 -5.85 -1.62
N PRO A 102 -7.61 -4.67 -1.42
CA PRO A 102 -7.91 -3.85 -0.25
C PRO A 102 -9.40 -3.52 -0.15
N ILE A 103 -9.91 -3.52 1.07
CA ILE A 103 -11.27 -3.11 1.42
C ILE A 103 -11.23 -1.63 1.82
N VAL A 104 -12.07 -0.81 1.21
CA VAL A 104 -12.17 0.61 1.56
C VAL A 104 -13.15 0.76 2.73
N ARG A 105 -12.65 1.18 3.89
CA ARG A 105 -13.43 1.36 5.12
C ARG A 105 -14.12 2.71 5.20
N SER A 106 -13.48 3.76 4.70
CA SER A 106 -14.03 5.11 4.77
C SER A 106 -13.50 6.01 3.66
N VAL A 107 -14.29 7.01 3.30
CA VAL A 107 -13.93 8.03 2.32
C VAL A 107 -14.41 9.38 2.85
N HIS A 108 -13.47 10.29 3.07
CA HIS A 108 -13.74 11.63 3.58
C HIS A 108 -13.08 12.68 2.71
N VAL A 109 -13.82 13.72 2.33
CA VAL A 109 -13.24 14.92 1.73
C VAL A 109 -12.89 15.87 2.86
N GLN A 110 -11.62 16.18 3.03
CA GLN A 110 -11.20 17.21 3.98
C GLN A 110 -11.40 18.59 3.35
N PRO A 111 -12.11 19.51 4.05
CA PRO A 111 -12.17 20.90 3.64
C PRO A 111 -10.75 21.45 3.57
N VAL A 112 -10.40 22.06 2.45
CA VAL A 112 -9.10 22.71 2.28
C VAL A 112 -9.27 24.19 2.63
N SER A 113 -8.27 24.81 3.27
CA SER A 113 -8.37 26.23 3.65
C SER A 113 -8.65 27.11 2.42
N ALA A 114 -9.22 28.30 2.63
CA ALA A 114 -9.58 29.25 1.57
C ALA A 114 -8.40 29.61 0.63
N GLU A 115 -7.17 29.30 1.03
CA GLU A 115 -5.92 29.54 0.28
C GLU A 115 -5.60 28.41 -0.72
N ASN A 116 -6.38 27.33 -0.76
CA ASN A 116 -6.14 26.13 -1.58
C ASN A 116 -7.42 25.61 -2.25
N LEU A 117 -8.29 26.50 -2.75
CA LEU A 117 -9.56 26.15 -3.39
C LEU A 117 -9.44 25.24 -4.63
N ASN A 118 -8.24 25.17 -5.21
CA ASN A 118 -7.88 24.35 -6.36
C ASN A 118 -7.32 22.96 -5.98
N LYS A 119 -7.42 22.56 -4.71
CA LYS A 119 -7.02 21.22 -4.23
C LYS A 119 -8.19 20.54 -3.55
N VAL A 120 -8.37 19.26 -3.81
CA VAL A 120 -9.29 18.39 -3.06
C VAL A 120 -8.46 17.37 -2.32
N ARG A 121 -8.62 17.32 -0.99
CA ARG A 121 -7.96 16.30 -0.17
C ARG A 121 -8.96 15.19 0.12
N LEU A 122 -8.75 14.04 -0.51
CA LEU A 122 -9.48 12.82 -0.21
C LEU A 122 -8.69 12.00 0.81
N VAL A 123 -9.33 11.64 1.91
CA VAL A 123 -8.80 10.71 2.91
C VAL A 123 -9.56 9.41 2.77
N VAL A 124 -8.83 8.35 2.43
CA VAL A 124 -9.40 7.02 2.22
C VAL A 124 -8.83 6.09 3.27
N GLY A 125 -9.71 5.54 4.12
CA GLY A 125 -9.36 4.48 5.05
C GLY A 125 -9.37 3.16 4.31
N VAL A 126 -8.24 2.46 4.29
CA VAL A 126 -8.08 1.19 3.58
C VAL A 126 -7.56 0.13 4.54
N GLU A 127 -8.15 -1.06 4.48
CA GLU A 127 -7.65 -2.25 5.14
C GLU A 127 -7.31 -3.29 4.09
N TRP A 128 -6.15 -3.94 4.20
CA TRP A 128 -5.73 -4.93 3.22
C TRP A 128 -5.27 -6.21 3.89
N SER A 129 -5.94 -7.30 3.52
CA SER A 129 -5.56 -8.66 3.86
C SER A 129 -5.63 -9.49 2.59
N SER A 130 -4.50 -10.04 2.17
CA SER A 130 -4.36 -10.84 0.96
C SER A 130 -3.32 -11.93 1.16
N SER A 131 -3.37 -12.95 0.30
CA SER A 131 -2.35 -13.99 0.18
C SER A 131 -1.12 -13.46 -0.55
N LEU A 132 -0.50 -12.41 0.01
CA LEU A 132 0.70 -11.80 -0.52
C LEU A 132 1.88 -12.79 -0.38
N ASP A 133 2.62 -13.00 -1.47
CA ASP A 133 3.78 -13.89 -1.50
C ASP A 133 5.03 -13.13 -1.93
N VAL A 134 6.07 -13.21 -1.11
CA VAL A 134 7.37 -12.55 -1.35
C VAL A 134 8.47 -13.53 -1.03
N GLN A 135 9.24 -13.89 -2.05
CA GLN A 135 10.36 -14.82 -1.93
C GLN A 135 11.65 -14.13 -2.31
N LEU A 136 12.59 -14.12 -1.35
CA LEU A 136 13.93 -13.61 -1.53
C LEU A 136 14.91 -14.79 -1.53
N GLU A 137 15.77 -14.84 -2.54
CA GLU A 137 16.93 -15.72 -2.54
C GLU A 137 18.14 -14.94 -2.03
N ILE A 138 18.74 -15.43 -0.95
CA ILE A 138 19.93 -14.84 -0.34
C ILE A 138 21.10 -15.80 -0.59
N LYS A 139 22.16 -15.30 -1.22
CA LYS A 139 23.44 -16.01 -1.32
C LYS A 139 24.39 -15.41 -0.30
N PRO A 140 24.80 -16.13 0.76
CA PRO A 140 25.80 -15.65 1.70
C PRO A 140 27.19 -15.67 1.04
N LEU A 141 28.10 -14.79 1.49
CA LEU A 141 29.50 -14.92 1.09
C LEU A 141 30.05 -16.28 1.55
N PRO A 142 30.88 -16.95 0.74
CA PRO A 142 31.54 -18.17 1.17
C PRO A 142 32.44 -17.85 2.37
N ALA A 143 32.27 -18.59 3.47
CA ALA A 143 33.00 -18.43 4.73
C ALA A 143 34.53 -18.66 4.61
N LYS A 144 35.02 -18.98 3.41
CA LYS A 144 36.42 -19.18 3.09
C LYS A 144 36.72 -18.51 1.76
N LEU A 145 37.23 -17.28 1.79
CA LEU A 145 38.31 -16.99 0.86
C LEU A 145 39.45 -17.94 1.24
N PRO A 146 40.02 -18.72 0.32
CA PRO A 146 41.35 -19.26 0.55
C PRO A 146 42.23 -18.03 0.71
N LEU A 147 42.50 -17.64 1.96
CA LEU A 147 43.71 -16.90 2.27
C LEU A 147 44.83 -17.67 1.58
N LEU A 148 45.74 -16.97 0.94
CA LEU A 148 46.73 -17.51 0.02
C LEU A 148 48.04 -17.87 0.75
N PRO A 149 48.15 -18.85 1.69
CA PRO A 149 49.48 -19.26 2.11
C PRO A 149 50.11 -20.13 1.03
N GLU A 150 49.36 -20.99 0.32
CA GLU A 150 49.98 -21.92 -0.64
C GLU A 150 50.49 -21.25 -1.92
N ALA A 151 49.71 -20.35 -2.53
CA ALA A 151 50.15 -19.64 -3.74
C ALA A 151 51.35 -18.71 -3.47
N LEU A 152 51.40 -18.10 -2.27
CA LEU A 152 52.52 -17.26 -1.84
C LEU A 152 53.74 -18.12 -1.47
N ASN A 153 53.54 -19.25 -0.78
CA ASN A 153 54.61 -20.19 -0.44
C ASN A 153 55.20 -20.85 -1.68
N GLN A 154 54.40 -21.12 -2.70
CA GLN A 154 54.88 -21.68 -3.96
C GLN A 154 55.69 -20.63 -4.74
N ALA A 155 55.20 -19.40 -4.84
CA ALA A 155 55.94 -18.31 -5.47
C ALA A 155 57.29 -18.02 -4.79
N VAL A 156 57.35 -18.07 -3.44
CA VAL A 156 58.61 -17.92 -2.69
C VAL A 156 59.56 -19.09 -2.91
N LYS A 157 59.05 -20.32 -3.00
CA LYS A 157 59.86 -21.52 -3.31
C LYS A 157 60.43 -21.47 -4.72
N ASP A 158 59.63 -21.06 -5.70
CA ASP A 158 60.06 -20.97 -7.10
C ASP A 158 61.12 -19.86 -7.29
N LEU A 159 61.02 -18.77 -6.51
CA LEU A 159 62.03 -17.71 -6.48
C LEU A 159 63.34 -18.17 -5.80
N ALA A 160 63.24 -19.00 -4.76
CA ALA A 160 64.41 -19.56 -4.06
C ALA A 160 65.13 -20.67 -4.84
N ALA A 161 64.46 -21.33 -5.78
CA ALA A 161 65.05 -22.35 -6.66
C ALA A 161 65.76 -21.77 -7.90
N THR A 162 65.71 -20.45 -8.09
CA THR A 162 66.30 -19.75 -9.25
C THR A 162 67.58 -18.96 -8.89
N GLN A 163 68.08 -19.07 -7.65
CA GLN A 163 69.41 -18.59 -7.23
C GLN A 163 70.37 -19.75 -7.01
#